data_AF-A0A7C4TLU7-F1
#
_entry.id   AF-A0A7C4TLU7-F1
#
_cell.length_a   1.000
_cell.length_b   1.000
_cell.length_c   1.000
_cell.angle_alpha   90.00
_cell.angle_beta   90.00
_cell.angle_gamma   90.00
#
_symmetry.space_group_name_H-M   'P 1'
#
loop_
_entity.id
_entity.type
_entity.pdbx_description
1 polymer ?
#
loop_
_entity_poly.entity_id
_entity_poly.type
_entity_poly.pdbx_seq_one_letter_code
_entity_poly.pdbx_strand_id
1 'polypeptide(L)'
;MFSRILVKLVDEAIVPAIVLFSVRILAAILIAKAYDISFSFGLRGFTYNSQEDFLFVNSYSTLAMISVLAVGLFYVLIKSYLFHDTHVAPHTAAKLFSLNLSGFIQTSFDVYSQGVIWLSYSYLLVIASGIMFYFGLVYPWVFYSSLALTFIATLLLILDVEKEIFERKRDAGSQEEVTLKFESMEEEL
;
A
#
# COMPACT_ATOMS: atom_id res chain seq x y z
N MET A 1 11.14 6.04 22.75
CA MET A 1 9.88 5.65 22.07
C MET A 1 10.03 5.55 20.55
N PHE A 2 10.68 6.51 19.88
CA PHE A 2 10.96 6.46 18.42
C PHE A 2 11.56 5.15 17.91
N SER A 3 12.50 4.56 18.63
CA SER A 3 13.15 3.30 18.22
C SER A 3 12.17 2.13 18.04
N ARG A 4 11.10 2.03 18.84
CA ARG A 4 10.12 0.92 18.71
C ARG A 4 9.21 1.10 17.50
N ILE A 5 8.82 2.33 17.19
CA ILE A 5 8.00 2.66 16.01
C ILE A 5 8.81 2.43 14.73
N LEU A 6 10.08 2.89 14.71
CA LEU A 6 10.95 2.71 13.56
C LEU A 6 11.19 1.22 13.26
N VAL A 7 11.46 0.41 14.29
CA VAL A 7 11.62 -1.04 14.14
C VAL A 7 10.34 -1.68 13.59
N LYS A 8 9.17 -1.31 14.11
CA LYS A 8 7.89 -1.82 13.60
C LYS A 8 7.66 -1.47 12.12
N LEU A 9 7.99 -0.25 11.70
CA LEU A 9 7.85 0.17 10.30
C LEU A 9 8.84 -0.57 9.38
N VAL A 10 10.05 -0.82 9.86
CA VAL A 10 11.03 -1.62 9.11
C VAL A 10 10.54 -3.05 8.94
N ASP A 11 10.06 -3.69 10.00
CA ASP A 11 9.52 -5.06 9.95
C ASP A 11 8.35 -5.16 8.96
N GLU A 12 7.46 -4.16 8.96
CA GLU A 12 6.32 -4.11 8.05
C GLU A 12 6.72 -3.86 6.59
N ALA A 13 7.82 -3.12 6.35
CA ALA A 13 8.33 -2.84 5.01
C ALA A 13 9.08 -4.02 4.37
N ILE A 14 9.58 -4.97 5.16
CA ILE A 14 10.27 -6.16 4.65
C ILE A 14 9.35 -7.01 3.77
N VAL A 15 8.08 -7.16 4.16
CA VAL A 15 7.13 -8.02 3.43
C VAL A 15 6.88 -7.51 2.00
N PRO A 16 6.48 -6.24 1.77
CA PRO A 16 6.37 -5.69 0.41
C PRO A 16 7.67 -5.81 -0.38
N ALA A 17 8.82 -5.55 0.24
CA ALA A 17 10.12 -5.63 -0.43
C ALA A 17 10.39 -7.03 -1.00
N ILE A 18 10.23 -8.07 -0.16
CA ILE A 18 10.45 -9.46 -0.57
C ILE A 18 9.46 -9.84 -1.66
N VAL A 19 8.18 -9.53 -1.49
CA VAL A 19 7.13 -9.87 -2.46
C VAL A 19 7.43 -9.24 -3.82
N LEU A 20 7.71 -7.93 -3.88
CA LEU A 20 7.99 -7.23 -5.14
C LEU A 20 9.24 -7.77 -5.82
N PHE A 21 10.30 -8.04 -5.05
CA PHE A 21 11.53 -8.60 -5.58
C PHE A 21 11.34 -10.03 -6.11
N SER A 22 10.62 -10.89 -5.38
CA SER A 22 10.31 -12.24 -5.82
C SER A 22 9.45 -12.23 -7.09
N VAL A 23 8.41 -11.39 -7.14
CA VAL A 23 7.56 -11.23 -8.33
C VAL A 23 8.38 -10.80 -9.52
N ARG A 24 9.33 -9.88 -9.34
CA ARG A 24 10.20 -9.41 -10.42
C ARG A 24 10.99 -10.55 -11.06
N ILE A 25 11.66 -11.36 -10.23
CA ILE A 25 12.47 -12.47 -10.71
C ILE A 25 11.60 -13.54 -11.36
N LEU A 26 10.52 -13.94 -10.68
CA LEU A 26 9.61 -14.97 -11.17
C LEU A 26 8.95 -14.55 -12.48
N ALA A 27 8.46 -13.31 -12.58
CA ALA A 27 7.84 -12.80 -13.79
C ALA A 27 8.84 -12.79 -14.95
N ALA A 28 10.09 -12.34 -14.74
CA ALA A 28 11.11 -12.34 -15.79
C ALA A 28 11.36 -13.76 -16.33
N ILE A 29 11.49 -14.76 -15.45
CA ILE A 29 11.68 -16.16 -15.83
C ILE A 29 10.44 -16.71 -16.55
N LEU A 30 9.25 -16.45 -16.02
CA LEU A 30 7.99 -16.96 -16.57
C LEU A 30 7.72 -16.38 -17.96
N ILE A 31 7.91 -15.07 -18.15
CA ILE A 31 7.73 -14.41 -19.44
C ILE A 31 8.75 -14.92 -20.45
N ALA A 32 10.03 -15.01 -20.07
CA ALA A 32 11.04 -15.53 -20.99
C ALA A 32 10.73 -16.96 -21.44
N LYS A 33 10.30 -17.84 -20.52
CA LYS A 33 9.88 -19.21 -20.86
C LYS A 33 8.59 -19.27 -21.67
N ALA A 34 7.59 -18.44 -21.36
CA ALA A 34 6.29 -18.46 -22.04
C ALA A 34 6.38 -18.03 -23.52
N TYR A 35 7.36 -17.20 -23.86
CA TYR A 35 7.59 -16.68 -25.21
C TYR A 35 8.81 -17.30 -25.91
N ASP A 36 9.36 -18.40 -25.36
CA ASP A 36 10.55 -19.11 -25.88
C ASP A 36 11.78 -18.21 -26.11
N ILE A 37 11.93 -17.19 -25.25
CA ILE A 37 13.05 -16.25 -25.31
C ILE A 37 14.25 -16.89 -24.63
N SER A 38 15.35 -17.02 -25.39
CA SER A 38 16.61 -17.52 -24.87
C SER A 38 17.24 -16.51 -23.90
N PHE A 39 17.46 -16.93 -22.66
CA PHE A 39 18.14 -16.13 -21.64
C PHE A 39 19.26 -16.93 -20.97
N SER A 40 20.32 -16.22 -20.57
CA SER A 40 21.34 -16.77 -19.68
C SER A 40 21.39 -15.98 -18.38
N PHE A 41 21.64 -16.69 -17.28
CA PHE A 41 21.77 -16.10 -15.96
C PHE A 41 23.26 -16.01 -15.59
N GLY A 42 23.74 -14.80 -15.34
CA GLY A 42 25.12 -14.55 -14.92
C GLY A 42 25.21 -13.60 -13.73
N LEU A 43 26.44 -13.28 -13.31
CA LEU A 43 26.72 -12.33 -12.21
C LEU A 43 26.14 -10.93 -12.43
N ARG A 44 25.91 -10.54 -13.70
CA ARG A 44 25.28 -9.26 -14.08
C ARG A 44 23.74 -9.35 -14.20
N GLY A 45 23.16 -10.51 -13.88
CA GLY A 45 21.73 -10.77 -13.99
C GLY A 45 21.36 -11.51 -15.28
N PHE A 46 20.13 -11.28 -15.74
CA PHE A 46 19.60 -11.87 -16.96
C PHE A 46 20.17 -11.18 -18.20
N THR A 47 20.75 -11.96 -19.10
CA THR A 47 21.20 -11.48 -20.41
C THR A 47 20.40 -12.17 -21.51
N TYR A 48 20.07 -11.40 -22.55
CA TYR A 48 19.28 -11.84 -23.69
C TYR A 48 20.07 -11.62 -24.97
N ASN A 49 19.74 -12.40 -26.00
CA ASN A 49 20.45 -12.34 -27.29
C ASN A 49 20.07 -11.12 -28.12
N SER A 50 18.85 -10.60 -27.94
CA SER A 50 18.33 -9.41 -28.62
C SER A 50 18.00 -8.30 -27.64
N GLN A 51 18.16 -7.05 -28.08
CA GLN A 51 17.70 -5.87 -27.35
C GLN A 51 16.16 -5.86 -27.23
N GLU A 52 15.46 -6.36 -28.24
CA GLU A 52 14.00 -6.45 -28.25
C GLU A 52 13.51 -7.41 -27.17
N ASP A 53 14.13 -8.59 -27.06
CA ASP A 53 13.84 -9.60 -26.04
C ASP A 53 14.06 -9.05 -24.62
N PHE A 54 15.19 -8.34 -24.42
CA PHE A 54 15.46 -7.67 -23.15
C PHE A 54 14.37 -6.65 -22.83
N LEU A 55 14.04 -5.77 -23.78
CA LEU A 55 13.03 -4.73 -23.59
C LEU A 55 11.66 -5.32 -23.26
N PHE A 56 11.27 -6.39 -23.97
CA PHE A 56 10.03 -7.10 -23.76
C PHE A 56 9.96 -7.71 -22.36
N VAL A 57 10.92 -8.58 -22.00
CA VAL A 57 10.91 -9.25 -20.69
C VAL A 57 11.05 -8.24 -19.55
N ASN A 58 11.92 -7.24 -19.69
CA ASN A 58 12.10 -6.19 -18.68
C ASN A 58 10.80 -5.39 -18.46
N SER A 59 10.07 -5.07 -19.52
CA SER A 59 8.82 -4.31 -19.45
C SER A 59 7.70 -5.10 -18.80
N TYR A 60 7.45 -6.32 -19.25
CA TYR A 60 6.35 -7.13 -18.71
C TYR A 60 6.62 -7.62 -17.28
N SER A 61 7.88 -7.89 -16.92
CA SER A 61 8.21 -8.19 -15.52
C SER A 61 8.14 -6.96 -14.62
N THR A 62 8.34 -5.74 -15.15
CA THR A 62 8.09 -4.49 -14.39
C THR A 62 6.60 -4.29 -14.22
N LEU A 63 5.82 -4.55 -15.27
CA LEU A 63 4.36 -4.50 -15.20
C LEU A 63 3.80 -5.47 -14.15
N ALA A 64 4.32 -6.69 -14.08
CA ALA A 64 3.93 -7.66 -13.05
C ALA A 64 4.19 -7.11 -11.63
N MET A 65 5.32 -6.45 -11.39
CA MET A 65 5.58 -5.76 -10.12
C MET A 65 4.55 -4.65 -9.87
N ILE A 66 4.26 -3.81 -10.87
CA ILE A 66 3.25 -2.74 -10.78
C ILE A 66 1.88 -3.33 -10.41
N SER A 67 1.48 -4.43 -11.04
CA SER A 67 0.20 -5.10 -10.76
C SER A 67 0.14 -5.63 -9.34
N VAL A 68 1.19 -6.28 -8.85
CA VAL A 68 1.22 -6.76 -7.44
C VAL A 68 1.23 -5.60 -6.46
N LEU A 69 1.96 -4.53 -6.77
CA LEU A 69 1.94 -3.31 -5.97
C LEU A 69 0.55 -2.67 -5.93
N ALA A 70 -0.15 -2.63 -7.07
CA ALA A 70 -1.53 -2.16 -7.15
C ALA A 70 -2.45 -3.01 -6.26
N VAL A 71 -2.35 -4.34 -6.34
CA VAL A 71 -3.14 -5.24 -5.49
C VAL A 71 -2.84 -5.01 -4.00
N GLY A 72 -1.57 -4.85 -3.63
CA GLY A 72 -1.17 -4.52 -2.25
C GLY A 72 -1.76 -3.20 -1.76
N LEU A 73 -1.67 -2.15 -2.58
CA LEU A 73 -2.27 -0.85 -2.28
C LEU A 73 -3.79 -0.92 -2.16
N PHE A 74 -4.47 -1.56 -3.14
CA PHE A 74 -5.93 -1.72 -3.09
C PHE A 74 -6.37 -2.54 -1.88
N TYR A 75 -5.63 -3.59 -1.52
CA TYR A 75 -5.90 -4.35 -0.32
C TYR A 75 -5.86 -3.47 0.93
N VAL A 76 -4.83 -2.64 1.08
CA VAL A 76 -4.73 -1.71 2.23
C VAL A 76 -5.82 -0.64 2.19
N LEU A 77 -6.13 -0.07 1.02
CA LEU A 77 -7.19 0.94 0.87
C LEU A 77 -8.58 0.36 1.19
N ILE A 78 -8.91 -0.83 0.69
CA ILE A 78 -10.16 -1.52 1.01
C ILE A 78 -10.22 -1.85 2.51
N LYS A 79 -9.09 -2.29 3.08
CA LYS A 79 -9.00 -2.57 4.51
C LYS A 79 -9.22 -1.29 5.33
N SER A 80 -8.65 -0.16 4.90
CA SER A 80 -8.92 1.15 5.51
C SER A 80 -10.41 1.49 5.42
N TYR A 81 -10.99 1.46 4.22
CA TYR A 81 -12.39 1.81 4.04
C TYR A 81 -13.38 0.93 4.83
N LEU A 82 -13.10 -0.36 5.01
CA LEU A 82 -14.02 -1.32 5.66
C LEU A 82 -13.78 -1.52 7.17
N PHE A 83 -12.57 -1.30 7.69
CA PHE A 83 -12.18 -1.71 9.06
C PHE A 83 -11.71 -0.54 9.94
N HIS A 84 -12.30 0.65 9.79
CA HIS A 84 -12.08 1.71 10.77
C HIS A 84 -12.83 1.42 12.08
N ASP A 85 -12.13 1.57 13.21
CA ASP A 85 -12.68 1.51 14.58
C ASP A 85 -13.89 2.43 14.77
N THR A 86 -14.00 3.51 13.99
CA THR A 86 -15.12 4.48 14.00
C THR A 86 -16.43 3.92 13.47
N HIS A 87 -16.41 2.86 12.63
CA HIS A 87 -17.61 2.25 12.04
C HIS A 87 -17.94 0.87 12.62
N VAL A 88 -17.09 0.32 13.50
CA VAL A 88 -17.40 -0.93 14.20
C VAL A 88 -18.39 -0.61 15.30
N ALA A 89 -19.67 -0.89 15.08
CA ALA A 89 -20.68 -0.79 16.12
C ALA A 89 -20.20 -1.55 17.39
N PRO A 90 -20.45 -1.03 18.60
CA PRO A 90 -19.96 -1.61 19.86
C PRO A 90 -20.35 -3.09 20.02
N HIS A 91 -21.48 -3.50 19.43
CA HIS A 91 -21.92 -4.89 19.38
C HIS A 91 -21.02 -5.80 18.51
N THR A 92 -20.48 -5.30 17.39
CA THR A 92 -19.54 -6.05 16.54
C THR A 92 -18.14 -6.12 17.14
N ALA A 93 -17.67 -5.07 17.82
CA ALA A 93 -16.42 -5.10 18.56
C ALA A 93 -16.47 -6.14 19.70
N ALA A 94 -17.56 -6.15 20.46
CA ALA A 94 -17.78 -7.14 21.53
C ALA A 94 -17.86 -8.58 20.99
N LYS A 95 -18.43 -8.78 19.79
CA LYS A 95 -18.52 -10.09 19.14
C LYS A 95 -17.20 -10.56 18.54
N LEU A 96 -16.37 -9.65 17.99
CA LEU A 96 -15.01 -10.00 17.56
C LEU A 96 -14.11 -10.33 18.75
N PHE A 97 -14.26 -9.58 19.84
CA PHE A 97 -13.52 -9.82 21.08
C PHE A 97 -13.90 -11.18 21.70
N SER A 98 -15.19 -11.54 21.70
CA SER A 98 -15.66 -12.85 22.20
C SER A 98 -15.24 -14.03 21.32
N LEU A 99 -14.85 -13.79 20.07
CA LEU A 99 -14.34 -14.79 19.14
C LEU A 99 -12.80 -14.87 19.10
N ASN A 100 -12.08 -14.20 20.02
CA ASN A 100 -10.61 -14.08 20.01
C ASN A 100 -10.04 -13.49 18.70
N LEU A 101 -10.83 -12.72 17.95
CA LEU A 101 -10.45 -12.04 16.70
C LEU A 101 -9.97 -10.61 16.94
N SER A 102 -9.49 -10.30 18.16
CA SER A 102 -9.01 -8.97 18.55
C SER A 102 -7.86 -8.45 17.68
N GLY A 103 -7.09 -9.33 17.03
CA GLY A 103 -6.03 -8.95 16.08
C GLY A 103 -6.54 -8.34 14.76
N PHE A 104 -7.85 -8.41 14.48
CA PHE A 104 -8.48 -7.76 13.33
C PHE A 104 -8.84 -6.29 13.58
N ILE A 105 -8.87 -5.88 14.86
CA ILE A 105 -9.05 -4.50 15.29
C ILE A 105 -7.67 -3.84 15.28
N GLN A 106 -7.27 -3.35 14.10
CA GLN A 106 -6.05 -2.57 13.96
C GLN A 106 -6.36 -1.10 14.13
N THR A 107 -5.61 -0.43 15.00
CA THR A 107 -5.68 1.03 15.12
C THR A 107 -5.43 1.68 13.75
N SER A 108 -6.14 2.77 13.43
CA SER A 108 -5.95 3.49 12.15
C SER A 108 -4.48 3.83 11.84
N PHE A 109 -3.67 4.00 12.89
CA PHE A 109 -2.23 4.18 12.77
C PHE A 109 -1.52 3.03 12.04
N ASP A 110 -1.89 1.78 12.30
CA ASP A 110 -1.26 0.62 11.67
C ASP A 110 -1.67 0.48 10.20
N VAL A 111 -2.94 0.72 9.89
CA VAL A 111 -3.46 0.68 8.51
C VAL A 111 -2.83 1.79 7.67
N TYR A 112 -2.74 3.02 8.19
CA TYR A 112 -2.08 4.11 7.47
C TYR A 112 -0.57 3.94 7.38
N SER A 113 0.08 3.39 8.40
CA SER A 113 1.51 3.06 8.32
C SER A 113 1.76 2.05 7.19
N GLN A 114 0.95 1.00 7.10
CA GLN A 114 1.00 0.05 5.98
C GLN A 114 0.74 0.75 4.64
N GLY A 115 -0.27 1.62 4.56
CA GLY A 115 -0.62 2.36 3.34
C GLY A 115 0.54 3.25 2.85
N VAL A 116 1.18 3.98 3.76
CA VAL A 116 2.34 4.82 3.48
C VAL A 116 3.54 3.99 3.03
N ILE A 117 3.77 2.81 3.62
CA ILE A 117 4.84 1.89 3.20
C ILE A 117 4.61 1.45 1.74
N TRP A 118 3.43 0.93 1.42
CA TRP A 118 3.10 0.52 0.04
C TRP A 118 3.18 1.69 -0.95
N LEU A 119 2.72 2.88 -0.54
CA LEU A 119 2.80 4.08 -1.37
C LEU A 119 4.25 4.50 -1.62
N SER A 120 5.13 4.37 -0.61
CA SER A 120 6.56 4.65 -0.75
C SER A 120 7.21 3.73 -1.79
N TYR A 121 6.86 2.44 -1.80
CA TYR A 121 7.30 1.52 -2.86
C TYR A 121 6.75 1.92 -4.24
N SER A 122 5.53 2.46 -4.32
CA SER A 122 4.97 2.98 -5.57
C SER A 122 5.81 4.12 -6.13
N TYR A 123 6.19 5.08 -5.28
CA TYR A 123 7.09 6.18 -5.65
C TYR A 123 8.48 5.68 -6.08
N LEU A 124 9.07 4.74 -5.34
CA LEU A 124 10.35 4.12 -5.73
C LEU A 124 10.25 3.45 -7.10
N LEU A 125 9.13 2.78 -7.37
CA LEU A 125 8.89 2.12 -8.64
C LEU A 125 8.75 3.14 -9.77
N VAL A 126 8.05 4.27 -9.57
CA VAL A 126 7.97 5.37 -10.55
C VAL A 126 9.34 5.96 -10.85
N ILE A 127 10.18 6.16 -9.83
CA ILE A 127 11.54 6.66 -10.03
C ILE A 127 12.37 5.64 -10.83
N ALA A 128 12.32 4.37 -10.44
CA ALA A 128 13.07 3.31 -11.12
C ALA A 128 12.59 3.10 -12.57
N SER A 129 11.27 3.06 -12.80
CA SER A 129 10.68 2.94 -14.13
C SER A 129 10.91 4.19 -14.97
N GLY A 130 10.96 5.38 -14.36
CA GLY A 130 11.33 6.63 -15.01
C GLY A 130 12.78 6.65 -15.49
N ILE A 131 13.71 6.19 -14.65
CA ILE A 131 15.12 6.01 -15.05
C ILE A 131 15.21 4.99 -16.20
N MET A 132 14.54 3.84 -16.08
CA MET A 132 14.52 2.84 -17.15
C MET A 132 13.92 3.38 -18.45
N PHE A 133 12.86 4.19 -18.37
CA PHE A 133 12.23 4.82 -19.53
C PHE A 133 13.17 5.81 -20.20
N TYR A 134 13.87 6.65 -19.43
CA TYR A 134 14.85 7.60 -19.95
C TYR A 134 15.98 6.91 -20.74
N PHE A 135 16.43 5.75 -20.28
CA PHE A 135 17.45 4.94 -20.97
C PHE A 135 16.89 4.00 -22.06
N GLY A 136 15.58 4.01 -22.32
CA GLY A 136 14.97 3.12 -23.31
C GLY A 136 14.97 1.63 -22.92
N LEU A 137 15.03 1.33 -21.62
CA LEU A 137 15.07 -0.02 -21.07
C LEU A 137 13.67 -0.57 -20.74
N VAL A 138 12.63 0.28 -20.77
CA VAL A 138 11.23 -0.12 -20.51
C VAL A 138 10.30 0.59 -21.50
N TYR A 139 9.18 -0.05 -21.86
CA TYR A 139 8.19 0.60 -22.70
C TYR A 139 7.57 1.84 -22.00
N PRO A 140 7.29 2.92 -22.76
CA PRO A 140 6.74 4.16 -22.19
C PRO A 140 5.42 3.95 -21.44
N TRP A 141 4.55 3.08 -21.95
CA TRP A 141 3.25 2.81 -21.35
C TRP A 141 3.36 2.13 -19.97
N VAL A 142 4.43 1.36 -19.71
CA VAL A 142 4.68 0.76 -18.39
C VAL A 142 5.04 1.84 -17.37
N PHE A 143 5.88 2.80 -17.76
CA PHE A 143 6.17 3.97 -16.94
C PHE A 143 4.89 4.77 -16.62
N TYR A 144 4.11 5.12 -17.64
CA TYR A 144 2.84 5.84 -17.43
C TYR A 144 1.85 5.07 -16.57
N SER A 145 1.82 3.74 -16.66
CA SER A 145 0.99 2.90 -15.79
C SER A 145 1.41 3.02 -14.31
N SER A 146 2.72 2.97 -14.02
CA SER A 146 3.21 3.18 -12.65
C SER A 146 2.93 4.58 -12.12
N LEU A 147 3.05 5.59 -12.97
CA LEU A 147 2.78 6.98 -12.62
C LEU A 147 1.30 7.20 -12.31
N ALA A 148 0.41 6.70 -13.18
CA ALA A 148 -1.04 6.78 -12.99
C ALA A 148 -1.48 6.05 -11.72
N LEU A 149 -0.98 4.82 -11.48
CA LEU A 149 -1.26 4.06 -10.27
C LEU A 149 -0.85 4.84 -9.01
N THR A 150 0.38 5.37 -8.99
CA THR A 150 0.89 6.12 -7.85
C THR A 150 0.06 7.37 -7.58
N PHE A 151 -0.28 8.13 -8.64
CA PHE A 151 -1.10 9.33 -8.51
C PHE A 151 -2.50 9.01 -7.95
N ILE A 152 -3.18 8.00 -8.50
CA ILE A 152 -4.51 7.58 -8.03
C ILE A 152 -4.43 7.08 -6.58
N ALA A 153 -3.45 6.25 -6.26
CA ALA A 153 -3.28 5.72 -4.90
C ALA A 153 -3.01 6.82 -3.88
N THR A 154 -2.17 7.81 -4.21
CA THR A 154 -1.94 8.98 -3.35
C THR A 154 -3.23 9.75 -3.10
N LEU A 155 -4.01 10.02 -4.15
CA LEU A 155 -5.29 10.73 -3.99
C LEU A 155 -6.27 9.96 -3.11
N LEU A 156 -6.43 8.65 -3.36
CA LEU A 156 -7.32 7.80 -2.56
C LEU A 156 -6.90 7.75 -1.09
N LEU A 157 -5.61 7.60 -0.81
CA LEU A 157 -5.11 7.54 0.56
C LEU A 157 -5.30 8.88 1.29
N ILE A 158 -5.05 10.02 0.63
CA ILE A 158 -5.26 11.34 1.22
C ILE A 158 -6.74 11.57 1.54
N LEU A 159 -7.65 11.26 0.59
CA LEU A 159 -9.08 11.42 0.80
C LEU A 159 -9.60 10.54 1.96
N ASP A 160 -9.07 9.33 2.09
CA ASP A 160 -9.43 8.43 3.19
C ASP A 160 -8.98 8.99 4.55
N VAL A 161 -7.73 9.49 4.64
CA VAL A 161 -7.20 10.13 5.85
C VAL A 161 -7.98 11.40 6.21
N GLU A 162 -8.28 12.26 5.23
CA GLU A 162 -9.03 13.50 5.46
C GLU A 162 -10.43 13.21 6.01
N LYS A 163 -11.11 12.20 5.44
CA LYS A 163 -12.43 11.78 5.90
C LYS A 163 -12.39 11.31 7.35
N GLU A 164 -11.39 10.50 7.73
CA GLU A 164 -11.28 10.04 9.12
C GLU A 164 -11.01 11.19 10.10
N ILE A 165 -10.14 12.14 9.74
CA ILE A 165 -9.85 13.32 10.58
C ILE A 165 -11.12 14.16 10.79
N PHE A 166 -11.95 14.31 9.75
CA PHE A 166 -13.19 15.07 9.84
C PHE A 166 -14.23 14.39 10.74
N GLU A 167 -14.39 13.07 10.63
CA GLU A 167 -15.31 12.29 11.49
C GLU A 167 -14.91 12.38 12.97
N ARG A 168 -13.62 12.22 13.29
CA ARG A 168 -13.11 12.34 14.67
C ARG A 168 -13.37 13.72 15.28
N LYS A 169 -13.21 14.80 14.50
CA LYS A 169 -13.49 16.17 14.98
C LYS A 169 -14.97 16.38 15.28
N ARG A 170 -15.87 15.81 14.47
CA ARG A 170 -17.32 15.90 14.67
C ARG A 170 -17.74 15.20 15.96
N ASP A 171 -17.20 14.01 16.21
CA ASP A 171 -17.54 13.23 17.41
C ASP A 171 -17.03 13.93 18.68
N ALA A 172 -15.82 14.52 18.65
CA ALA A 172 -15.28 15.29 19.77
C ALA A 172 -16.15 16.51 20.13
N GLY A 173 -16.62 17.27 19.13
CA GLY A 173 -17.52 18.41 19.37
C GLY A 173 -18.86 17.99 19.97
N SER A 174 -19.40 16.84 19.57
CA SER A 174 -20.65 16.31 20.13
C SER A 174 -20.53 15.88 21.59
N GLN A 175 -19.38 15.32 22.00
CA GLN A 175 -19.14 14.94 23.39
C GLN A 175 -18.93 16.15 24.29
N GLU A 176 -18.28 17.20 23.79
CA GLU A 176 -18.08 18.46 24.51
C GLU A 176 -19.42 19.17 24.75
N GLU A 177 -20.31 19.24 23.74
CA GLU A 177 -21.67 19.78 23.91
C GLU A 177 -22.52 18.98 24.92
N VAL A 178 -22.39 17.65 24.93
CA VAL A 178 -23.10 16.78 25.88
C VAL A 178 -22.60 17.00 27.31
N THR A 179 -21.28 17.11 27.49
CA THR A 179 -20.68 17.32 28.82
C THR A 179 -21.07 18.68 29.40
N LEU A 180 -21.03 19.74 28.60
CA LEU A 180 -21.45 21.08 29.02
C LEU A 180 -22.93 21.13 29.41
N LYS A 181 -23.80 20.38 28.72
CA LYS A 181 -25.20 20.25 29.11
C LYS A 181 -25.38 19.58 30.47
N PHE A 182 -24.62 18.53 30.77
CA PHE A 182 -24.71 17.86 32.07
C PHE A 182 -24.22 18.74 33.21
N GLU A 183 -23.12 19.48 33.01
CA GLU A 183 -22.60 20.42 34.02
C GLU A 183 -23.60 21.56 34.31
N SER A 184 -24.25 22.11 33.27
CA SER A 184 -25.30 23.11 33.44
C SER A 184 -26.55 22.59 34.15
N MET A 185 -26.85 21.28 34.06
CA MET A 185 -27.97 20.66 34.77
C MET A 185 -27.66 20.35 36.23
N GLU A 186 -26.39 20.12 36.58
CA GLU A 186 -25.95 19.94 37.97
C GLU A 186 -25.87 21.27 38.73
N GLU A 187 -25.56 22.39 38.07
CA GLU A 187 -25.58 23.72 38.69
C GLU A 187 -26.99 24.27 38.97
N GLU A 188 -28.03 23.75 38.31
CA GLU A 188 -29.43 24.18 38.50
C GLU A 188 -30.19 23.41 39.62
N LEU A 189 -29.57 22.41 40.26
CA LEU A 189 -30.15 21.58 41.34
C LEU A 189 -29.67 21.98 42.74
#